data_AF-A0A447QRW8-F1
#
_entry.id   AF-A0A447QRW8-F1
#
_cell.length_a   1.000
_cell.length_b   1.000
_cell.length_c   1.000
_cell.angle_alpha   90.00
_cell.angle_beta   90.00
_cell.angle_gamma   90.00
#
_symmetry.space_group_name_H-M   'P 1'
#
loop_
_entity.id
_entity.type
_entity.pdbx_description
1 polymer ?
#
loop_
_entity_poly.entity_id
_entity_poly.type
_entity_poly.pdbx_seq_one_letter_code
_entity_poly.pdbx_strand_id
1 'polypeptide(L)'
;MISVFLPSFPFRGVKAPYLWFFYRVLTSIKEPVHFIMGEAYLSSSDSWKNDERWEITDEAQKRLGYQLPDLAQMKEHKVSLIDESFLYDCMKQYHGNPDLLFKAFITEEIPALVQEIDSVLEKAEGLECVLTWCNCPSLNKAASERNIRVVNLELGPLRPLDYLATAYFDFSGVNGNTEAEQRYLLAKDAELTLSEVFNAEQLRSFFANAPVRKLTDAEYDVGIVLQVENDSNILAFSNTFDNQSLLDYADYHNLGRKLIRSHPGSRFSLNKCMDSIDHS
;
A
#
# COMPACT_ATOMS: atom_id res chain seq x y z
N MET A 1 20.33 0.77 12.83
CA MET A 1 19.92 1.75 11.78
C MET A 1 18.80 1.13 10.97
N ILE A 2 17.75 1.90 10.67
CA ILE A 2 16.65 1.45 9.81
C ILE A 2 16.94 1.87 8.36
N SER A 3 16.69 0.97 7.42
CA SER A 3 16.63 1.31 5.99
C SER A 3 15.19 1.43 5.51
N VAL A 4 14.95 2.25 4.49
CA VAL A 4 13.64 2.38 3.84
C VAL A 4 13.81 2.16 2.33
N PHE A 5 13.12 1.15 1.80
CA PHE A 5 13.11 0.83 0.37
C PHE A 5 11.94 1.53 -0.32
N LEU A 6 12.25 2.39 -1.30
CA LEU A 6 11.29 3.20 -2.04
C LEU A 6 11.55 3.11 -3.55
N PRO A 7 10.90 2.17 -4.25
CA PRO A 7 11.03 2.11 -5.71
C PRO A 7 10.45 3.38 -6.32
N SER A 8 11.07 3.88 -7.39
CA SER A 8 10.67 5.11 -8.07
C SER A 8 9.96 4.87 -9.41
N PHE A 9 10.04 3.64 -9.91
CA PHE A 9 9.53 3.25 -11.22
C PHE A 9 8.01 3.51 -11.36
N PRO A 10 7.57 4.14 -12.46
CA PRO A 10 6.20 4.63 -12.59
C PRO A 10 5.24 3.55 -13.12
N PHE A 11 5.08 2.44 -12.38
CA PHE A 11 4.15 1.36 -12.75
C PHE A 11 2.72 1.86 -13.04
N ARG A 12 2.24 2.83 -12.25
CA ARG A 12 0.90 3.41 -12.39
C ARG A 12 0.90 4.75 -13.14
N GLY A 13 1.98 5.04 -13.86
CA GLY A 13 2.17 6.30 -14.59
C GLY A 13 2.62 7.48 -13.73
N VAL A 14 3.00 7.26 -12.47
CA VAL A 14 3.45 8.29 -11.53
C VAL A 14 4.83 7.93 -11.00
N LYS A 15 5.84 8.79 -11.22
CA LYS A 15 7.19 8.62 -10.68
C LYS A 15 7.20 8.82 -9.17
N ALA A 16 8.10 8.17 -8.45
CA ALA A 16 8.16 8.24 -6.98
C ALA A 16 6.76 8.02 -6.34
N PRO A 17 6.11 6.86 -6.58
CA PRO A 17 4.73 6.62 -6.20
C PRO A 17 4.48 6.65 -4.69
N TYR A 18 5.52 6.46 -3.87
CA TYR A 18 5.46 6.45 -2.41
C TYR A 18 6.02 7.75 -1.79
N LEU A 19 5.97 8.87 -2.51
CA LEU A 19 6.53 10.16 -2.10
C LEU A 19 5.99 10.63 -0.74
N TRP A 20 4.71 10.42 -0.49
CA TRP A 20 4.11 10.79 0.79
C TRP A 20 4.72 10.01 1.97
N PHE A 21 5.05 8.72 1.77
CA PHE A 21 5.66 7.89 2.80
C PHE A 21 7.10 8.33 3.06
N PHE A 22 7.85 8.68 2.01
CA PHE A 22 9.16 9.31 2.14
C PHE A 22 9.10 10.57 3.03
N TYR A 23 8.18 11.50 2.75
CA TYR A 23 8.00 12.69 3.58
C TYR A 23 7.55 12.38 5.01
N ARG A 24 6.71 11.37 5.18
CA ARG A 24 6.28 10.90 6.51
C ARG A 24 7.45 10.35 7.32
N VAL A 25 8.35 9.60 6.71
CA VAL A 25 9.58 9.09 7.35
C VAL A 25 10.46 10.27 7.79
N LEU A 26 10.77 11.19 6.89
CA LEU A 26 11.58 12.38 7.20
C LEU A 26 10.98 13.24 8.31
N THR A 27 9.65 13.35 8.35
CA THR A 27 8.98 14.10 9.41
C THR A 27 9.04 13.38 10.76
N SER A 28 8.89 12.05 10.77
CA SER A 28 8.61 11.29 11.99
C SER A 28 9.84 10.68 12.65
N ILE A 29 10.80 10.21 11.87
CA ILE A 29 12.01 9.57 12.38
C ILE A 29 13.09 10.63 12.55
N LYS A 30 13.66 10.76 13.75
CA LYS A 30 14.66 11.80 14.08
C LYS A 30 16.09 11.26 14.03
N GLU A 31 16.23 9.95 14.08
CA GLU A 31 17.49 9.24 13.92
C GLU A 31 17.89 9.15 12.45
N PRO A 32 19.19 8.98 12.15
CA PRO A 32 19.65 8.70 10.80
C PRO A 32 18.95 7.47 10.21
N VAL A 33 18.49 7.62 8.97
CA VAL A 33 17.80 6.59 8.18
C VAL A 33 18.62 6.35 6.92
N HIS A 34 18.66 5.12 6.45
CA HIS A 34 19.25 4.77 5.15
C HIS A 34 18.16 4.58 4.10
N PHE A 35 18.01 5.54 3.19
CA PHE A 35 17.09 5.42 2.06
C PHE A 35 17.73 4.63 0.93
N ILE A 36 17.05 3.58 0.51
CA ILE A 36 17.35 2.76 -0.65
C ILE A 36 16.25 3.05 -1.68
N MET A 37 16.53 3.92 -2.65
CA MET A 37 15.46 4.51 -3.45
C MET A 37 15.91 4.85 -4.87
N GLY A 38 14.96 5.05 -5.79
CA GLY A 38 15.27 5.62 -7.09
C GLY A 38 15.50 7.14 -7.04
N GLU A 39 16.21 7.68 -8.03
CA GLU A 39 16.65 9.09 -8.06
C GLU A 39 15.49 10.09 -8.00
N ALA A 40 14.31 9.73 -8.51
CA ALA A 40 13.18 10.65 -8.60
C ALA A 40 12.80 11.29 -7.25
N TYR A 41 12.95 10.58 -6.12
CA TYR A 41 12.65 11.09 -4.78
C TYR A 41 13.52 12.28 -4.33
N LEU A 42 14.64 12.54 -5.02
CA LEU A 42 15.52 13.69 -4.75
C LEU A 42 15.04 15.00 -5.41
N SER A 43 13.96 14.95 -6.19
CA SER A 43 13.35 16.14 -6.78
C SER A 43 12.83 17.10 -5.70
N SER A 44 12.92 18.41 -5.95
CA SER A 44 12.44 19.43 -5.01
C SER A 44 10.91 19.46 -4.93
N SER A 45 10.40 19.94 -3.79
CA SER A 45 8.97 20.20 -3.60
C SER A 45 8.37 21.14 -4.67
N ASP A 46 9.15 22.10 -5.19
CA ASP A 46 8.74 22.96 -6.30
C ASP A 46 8.57 22.21 -7.61
N SER A 47 9.44 21.23 -7.89
CA SER A 47 9.29 20.36 -9.06
C SER A 47 7.98 19.57 -8.97
N TRP A 48 7.71 18.98 -7.80
CA TRP A 48 6.47 18.23 -7.58
C TRP A 48 5.21 19.09 -7.61
N LYS A 49 5.33 20.36 -7.20
CA LYS A 49 4.25 21.33 -7.31
C LYS A 49 3.92 21.62 -8.78
N ASN A 50 4.93 21.74 -9.64
CA ASN A 50 4.73 21.94 -11.08
C ASN A 50 4.13 20.70 -11.76
N ASP A 51 4.42 19.50 -11.22
CA ASP A 51 3.80 18.23 -11.63
C ASP A 51 2.39 18.01 -11.05
N GLU A 52 1.83 19.01 -10.35
CA GLU A 52 0.50 18.96 -9.72
C GLU A 52 0.30 17.77 -8.78
N ARG A 53 1.37 17.36 -8.09
CA ARG A 53 1.38 16.21 -7.18
C ARG A 53 0.52 16.46 -5.95
N TRP A 54 -0.39 15.53 -5.65
CA TRP A 54 -1.31 15.62 -4.51
C TRP A 54 -0.57 15.67 -3.17
N GLU A 55 0.62 15.07 -3.09
CA GLU A 55 1.47 15.03 -1.90
C GLU A 55 1.94 16.43 -1.46
N ILE A 56 1.90 17.43 -2.34
CA ILE A 56 2.34 18.80 -2.02
C ILE A 56 1.21 19.64 -1.40
N THR A 57 -0.03 19.15 -1.46
CA THR A 57 -1.19 19.88 -0.94
C THR A 57 -1.18 19.96 0.59
N ASP A 58 -1.73 21.05 1.14
CA ASP A 58 -1.90 21.22 2.59
C ASP A 58 -2.82 20.14 3.19
N GLU A 59 -3.82 19.70 2.42
CA GLU A 59 -4.74 18.64 2.85
C GLU A 59 -3.99 17.32 3.05
N ALA A 60 -3.17 16.90 2.09
CA ALA A 60 -2.40 15.67 2.18
C ALA A 60 -1.43 15.69 3.37
N GLN A 61 -0.71 16.80 3.56
CA GLN A 61 0.19 17.02 4.70
C GLN A 61 -0.53 16.90 6.04
N LYS A 62 -1.67 17.59 6.20
CA LYS A 62 -2.47 17.54 7.44
C LYS A 62 -3.05 16.14 7.69
N ARG A 63 -3.60 15.51 6.65
CA ARG A 63 -4.25 14.20 6.73
C ARG A 63 -3.27 13.08 7.07
N LEU A 64 -2.08 13.10 6.47
CA LEU A 64 -1.07 12.05 6.62
C LEU A 64 0.03 12.42 7.64
N GLY A 65 -0.03 13.63 8.19
CA GLY A 65 0.81 14.08 9.28
C GLY A 65 2.28 14.31 8.91
N TYR A 66 2.58 14.75 7.69
CA TYR A 66 3.95 15.08 7.30
C TYR A 66 4.10 16.56 6.97
N GLN A 67 5.34 17.02 6.94
CA GLN A 67 5.72 18.32 6.41
C GLN A 67 6.57 18.12 5.17
N LEU A 68 6.53 19.06 4.23
CA LEU A 68 7.44 19.04 3.09
C LEU A 68 8.88 19.19 3.59
N PRO A 69 9.80 18.28 3.22
CA PRO A 69 11.15 18.33 3.71
C PRO A 69 11.92 19.48 3.05
N ASP A 70 12.87 20.03 3.79
CA ASP A 70 14.00 20.75 3.19
C ASP A 70 15.03 19.72 2.75
N LEU A 71 15.56 19.82 1.53
CA LEU A 71 16.65 18.95 1.05
C LEU A 71 17.88 19.00 1.97
N ALA A 72 18.05 20.06 2.78
CA ALA A 72 19.07 20.09 3.82
C ALA A 72 18.91 18.96 4.86
N GLN A 73 17.69 18.51 5.15
CA GLN A 73 17.42 17.38 6.06
C GLN A 73 18.03 16.07 5.54
N MET A 74 18.18 15.93 4.22
CA MET A 74 18.80 14.74 3.62
C MET A 74 20.26 14.55 4.03
N LYS A 75 20.95 15.59 4.51
CA LYS A 75 22.36 15.48 4.96
C LYS A 75 22.52 14.61 6.21
N GLU A 76 21.46 14.45 6.99
CA GLU A 76 21.45 13.63 8.21
C GLU A 76 21.16 12.15 7.91
N HIS A 77 20.79 11.84 6.67
CA HIS A 77 20.40 10.51 6.21
C HIS A 77 21.42 9.93 5.21
N LYS A 78 21.51 8.60 5.16
CA LYS A 78 22.27 7.91 4.12
C LYS A 78 21.35 7.68 2.92
N VAL A 79 21.83 7.94 1.71
CA VAL A 79 21.09 7.66 0.48
C VAL A 79 21.88 6.69 -0.38
N SER A 80 21.23 5.64 -0.85
CA SER A 80 21.73 4.75 -1.89
C SER A 80 20.71 4.68 -3.01
N LEU A 81 21.16 5.06 -4.20
CA LEU A 81 20.33 5.02 -5.40
C LEU A 81 20.36 3.62 -5.99
N ILE A 82 19.19 3.12 -6.36
CA ILE A 82 19.04 1.89 -7.14
C ILE A 82 18.87 2.28 -8.61
N ASP A 83 19.59 1.60 -9.51
CA ASP A 83 19.30 1.70 -10.92
C ASP A 83 18.06 0.85 -11.27
N GLU A 84 16.98 1.53 -11.62
CA GLU A 84 15.72 0.90 -12.05
C GLU A 84 15.61 0.81 -13.57
N SER A 85 16.66 1.18 -14.33
CA SER A 85 16.63 1.25 -15.79
C SER A 85 16.30 -0.10 -16.44
N PHE A 86 16.72 -1.21 -15.83
CA PHE A 86 16.42 -2.56 -16.29
C PHE A 86 14.91 -2.85 -16.34
N LEU A 87 14.09 -2.16 -15.53
CA LEU A 87 12.62 -2.34 -15.56
C LEU A 87 12.01 -1.87 -16.88
N TYR A 88 12.65 -0.93 -17.60
CA TYR A 88 12.23 -0.57 -18.95
C TYR A 88 12.44 -1.70 -19.96
N ASP A 89 13.46 -2.55 -19.76
CA ASP A 89 13.63 -3.75 -20.56
C ASP A 89 12.68 -4.87 -20.13
N CYS A 90 12.42 -5.02 -18.82
CA CYS A 90 11.37 -5.92 -18.32
C CYS A 90 10.01 -5.58 -18.91
N MET A 91 9.68 -4.30 -19.11
CA MET A 91 8.43 -3.87 -19.74
C MET A 91 8.19 -4.54 -21.11
N LYS A 92 9.26 -4.83 -21.88
CA LYS A 92 9.15 -5.55 -23.17
C LYS A 92 8.72 -7.01 -22.97
N GLN A 93 9.20 -7.66 -21.91
CA GLN A 93 8.81 -9.03 -21.54
C GLN A 93 7.34 -9.11 -21.13
N TYR A 94 6.83 -8.05 -20.51
CA TYR A 94 5.41 -7.89 -20.16
C TYR A 94 4.59 -7.19 -21.25
N HIS A 95 5.01 -7.30 -22.52
CA HIS A 95 4.25 -6.82 -23.69
C HIS A 95 3.91 -5.32 -23.67
N GLY A 96 4.71 -4.49 -23.01
CA GLY A 96 4.42 -3.07 -22.85
C GLY A 96 3.32 -2.77 -21.83
N ASN A 97 2.89 -3.75 -21.03
CA ASN A 97 1.84 -3.60 -20.04
C ASN A 97 2.44 -3.31 -18.65
N PRO A 98 2.30 -2.08 -18.13
CA PRO A 98 2.89 -1.71 -16.86
C PRO A 98 2.18 -2.35 -15.65
N ASP A 99 0.91 -2.74 -15.77
CA ASP A 99 0.18 -3.41 -14.69
C ASP A 99 0.66 -4.86 -14.52
N LEU A 100 0.99 -5.55 -15.62
CA LEU A 100 1.60 -6.88 -15.56
C LEU A 100 3.00 -6.82 -14.96
N LEU A 101 3.81 -5.83 -15.35
CA LEU A 101 5.11 -5.63 -14.74
C LEU A 101 4.98 -5.27 -13.25
N PHE A 102 3.99 -4.46 -12.87
CA PHE A 102 3.78 -4.11 -11.46
C PHE A 102 3.39 -5.32 -10.64
N LYS A 103 2.48 -6.17 -11.16
CA LYS A 103 2.13 -7.44 -10.56
C LYS A 103 3.38 -8.28 -10.32
N ALA A 104 4.20 -8.50 -11.35
CA ALA A 104 5.45 -9.24 -11.20
C ALA A 104 6.39 -8.61 -10.17
N PHE A 105 6.53 -7.28 -10.14
CA PHE A 105 7.34 -6.59 -9.14
C PHE A 105 6.90 -6.89 -7.69
N ILE A 106 5.59 -6.99 -7.44
CA ILE A 106 5.04 -7.24 -6.09
C ILE A 106 4.81 -8.72 -5.76
N THR A 107 4.87 -9.64 -6.75
CA THR A 107 4.62 -11.07 -6.54
C THR A 107 5.79 -11.99 -6.91
N GLU A 108 6.81 -11.50 -7.61
CA GLU A 108 7.91 -12.31 -8.12
C GLU A 108 9.28 -11.75 -7.74
N GLU A 109 10.29 -12.63 -7.76
CA GLU A 109 11.69 -12.24 -7.70
C GLU A 109 12.16 -11.79 -9.09
N ILE A 110 12.63 -10.56 -9.18
CA ILE A 110 13.25 -10.00 -10.39
C ILE A 110 14.76 -10.04 -10.17
N PRO A 111 15.52 -10.93 -10.85
CA PRO A 111 16.93 -11.16 -10.52
C PRO A 111 17.81 -9.91 -10.56
N ALA A 112 17.58 -9.02 -11.53
CA ALA A 112 18.32 -7.75 -11.62
C ALA A 112 18.04 -6.84 -10.41
N LEU A 113 16.79 -6.79 -9.93
CA LEU A 113 16.43 -6.03 -8.74
C LEU A 113 17.04 -6.62 -7.47
N VAL A 114 17.06 -7.95 -7.35
CA VAL A 114 17.74 -8.64 -6.24
C VAL A 114 19.21 -8.23 -6.18
N GLN A 115 19.92 -8.25 -7.32
CA GLN A 115 21.34 -7.89 -7.39
C GLN A 115 21.58 -6.42 -7.03
N GLU A 116 20.77 -5.50 -7.55
CA GLU A 116 20.86 -4.07 -7.23
C GLU A 116 20.67 -3.82 -5.73
N ILE A 117 19.62 -4.38 -5.13
CA ILE A 117 19.34 -4.26 -3.69
C ILE A 117 20.46 -4.90 -2.87
N ASP A 118 20.90 -6.11 -3.23
CA ASP A 118 21.95 -6.82 -2.51
C ASP A 118 23.26 -6.01 -2.46
N SER A 119 23.64 -5.39 -3.58
CA SER A 119 24.84 -4.55 -3.67
C SER A 119 24.81 -3.32 -2.75
N VAL A 120 23.60 -2.81 -2.45
CA VAL A 120 23.38 -1.71 -1.52
C VAL A 120 23.41 -2.21 -0.08
N LEU A 121 22.74 -3.33 0.20
CA LEU A 121 22.71 -3.94 1.53
C LEU A 121 24.07 -4.45 1.97
N GLU A 122 24.93 -4.90 1.04
CA GLU A 122 26.31 -5.31 1.32
C GLU A 122 27.15 -4.23 1.98
N LYS A 123 26.93 -2.97 1.57
CA LYS A 123 27.69 -1.80 2.01
C LYS A 123 27.02 -1.11 3.20
N ALA A 124 25.96 -1.70 3.76
CA ALA A 124 25.22 -1.14 4.87
C ALA A 124 25.61 -1.85 6.17
N GLU A 125 26.10 -1.07 7.14
CA GLU A 125 26.50 -1.57 8.44
C GLU A 125 25.42 -1.28 9.49
N GLY A 126 25.22 -2.21 10.42
CA GLY A 126 24.32 -2.01 11.57
C GLY A 126 22.84 -1.88 11.20
N LEU A 127 22.40 -2.51 10.11
CA LEU A 127 20.99 -2.54 9.73
C LEU A 127 20.19 -3.46 10.66
N GLU A 128 19.10 -2.92 11.19
CA GLU A 128 18.16 -3.66 12.04
C GLU A 128 17.03 -4.26 11.21
N CYS A 129 16.50 -3.49 10.27
CA CYS A 129 15.47 -3.90 9.33
C CYS A 129 15.42 -2.99 8.10
N VAL A 130 14.73 -3.45 7.07
CA VAL A 130 14.30 -2.63 5.92
C VAL A 130 12.79 -2.44 5.99
N LEU A 131 12.33 -1.20 5.96
CA LEU A 131 10.92 -0.85 5.81
C LEU A 131 10.59 -0.74 4.31
N THR A 132 9.42 -1.23 3.92
CA THR A 132 8.89 -1.02 2.57
C THR A 132 7.40 -0.73 2.60
N TRP A 133 6.91 -0.03 1.58
CA TRP A 133 5.50 0.37 1.46
C TRP A 133 4.66 -0.59 0.59
N CYS A 134 5.27 -1.66 0.08
CA CYS A 134 4.58 -2.65 -0.75
C CYS A 134 5.33 -3.98 -0.68
N ASN A 135 4.66 -5.07 -1.07
CA ASN A 135 5.34 -6.34 -1.25
C ASN A 135 6.43 -6.22 -2.31
N CYS A 136 7.60 -6.78 -2.05
CA CYS A 136 8.68 -6.88 -3.01
C CYS A 136 9.50 -8.15 -2.72
N PRO A 137 9.19 -9.28 -3.37
CA PRO A 137 9.93 -10.53 -3.14
C PRO A 137 11.43 -10.39 -3.42
N SER A 138 11.80 -9.53 -4.39
CA SER A 138 13.20 -9.21 -4.67
C SER A 138 13.93 -8.60 -3.47
N LEU A 139 13.29 -7.69 -2.75
CA LEU A 139 13.81 -7.12 -1.51
C LEU A 139 13.91 -8.19 -0.42
N ASN A 140 12.85 -8.98 -0.23
CA ASN A 140 12.85 -10.06 0.77
C ASN A 140 13.98 -11.05 0.54
N LYS A 141 14.21 -11.43 -0.72
CA LYS A 141 15.30 -12.31 -1.14
C LYS A 141 16.67 -11.73 -0.75
N ALA A 142 16.99 -10.53 -1.21
CA ALA A 142 18.27 -9.87 -0.90
C ALA A 142 18.48 -9.64 0.61
N ALA A 143 17.44 -9.23 1.35
CA ALA A 143 17.51 -9.01 2.78
C ALA A 143 17.71 -10.32 3.56
N SER A 144 17.02 -11.40 3.16
CA SER A 144 17.10 -12.70 3.84
C SER A 144 18.50 -13.32 3.76
N GLU A 145 19.20 -13.16 2.64
CA GLU A 145 20.59 -13.65 2.44
C GLU A 145 21.59 -12.99 3.41
N ARG A 146 21.20 -11.86 4.00
CA ARG A 146 21.98 -11.09 4.97
C ARG A 146 21.40 -11.15 6.39
N ASN A 147 20.39 -11.99 6.62
CA ASN A 147 19.65 -12.07 7.89
C ASN A 147 19.02 -10.74 8.33
N ILE A 148 18.62 -9.90 7.36
CA ILE A 148 17.93 -8.63 7.63
C ILE A 148 16.43 -8.86 7.50
N ARG A 149 15.65 -8.40 8.49
CA ARG A 149 14.19 -8.50 8.44
C ARG A 149 13.61 -7.38 7.58
N VAL A 150 12.59 -7.70 6.80
CA VAL A 150 11.79 -6.72 6.06
C VAL A 150 10.48 -6.50 6.80
N VAL A 151 10.07 -5.24 6.92
CA VAL A 151 8.78 -4.84 7.47
C VAL A 151 7.97 -4.20 6.36
N ASN A 152 6.86 -4.84 6.02
CA ASN A 152 5.90 -4.36 5.04
C ASN A 152 4.89 -3.47 5.76
N LEU A 153 4.87 -2.19 5.39
CA LEU A 153 4.00 -1.16 5.92
C LEU A 153 3.00 -0.72 4.86
N GLU A 154 1.81 -0.31 5.27
CA GLU A 154 0.83 0.41 4.44
C GLU A 154 -0.18 1.11 5.36
N LEU A 155 -0.94 2.06 4.82
CA LEU A 155 -2.11 2.61 5.49
C LEU A 155 -3.11 1.50 5.77
N GLY A 156 -3.54 1.42 7.03
CA GLY A 156 -4.49 0.40 7.47
C GLY A 156 -5.88 0.58 6.87
N PRO A 157 -6.78 -0.38 7.11
CA PRO A 157 -8.13 -0.39 6.54
C PRO A 157 -9.07 0.60 7.24
N LEU A 158 -8.73 1.03 8.47
CA LEU A 158 -9.47 2.02 9.24
C LEU A 158 -8.73 3.35 9.17
N ARG A 159 -9.40 4.38 8.64
CA ARG A 159 -8.79 5.68 8.32
C ARG A 159 -9.67 6.85 8.80
N PRO A 160 -9.08 8.01 9.12
CA PRO A 160 -9.83 9.23 9.32
C PRO A 160 -10.61 9.64 8.06
N LEU A 161 -11.76 10.29 8.17
CA LEU A 161 -12.34 10.86 9.40
C LEU A 161 -13.21 9.89 10.21
N ASP A 162 -13.62 8.76 9.65
CA ASP A 162 -14.60 7.88 10.30
C ASP A 162 -14.00 7.04 11.42
N TYR A 163 -12.72 6.69 11.32
CA TYR A 163 -12.02 5.83 12.26
C TYR A 163 -10.68 6.40 12.70
N LEU A 164 -10.14 5.86 13.80
CA LEU A 164 -8.76 6.06 14.21
C LEU A 164 -7.81 5.67 13.06
N ALA A 165 -6.73 6.43 12.90
CA ALA A 165 -5.70 6.11 11.91
C ALA A 165 -4.98 4.81 12.28
N THR A 166 -5.01 3.85 11.37
CA THR A 166 -4.33 2.56 11.52
C THR A 166 -3.28 2.37 10.42
N ALA A 167 -2.34 1.46 10.66
CA ALA A 167 -1.32 1.05 9.70
C ALA A 167 -1.13 -0.46 9.76
N TYR A 168 -0.79 -1.06 8.63
CA TYR A 168 -0.28 -2.43 8.59
C TYR A 168 1.20 -2.43 9.01
N PHE A 169 1.57 -3.49 9.73
CA PHE A 169 2.95 -3.81 10.11
C PHE A 169 3.08 -5.33 10.07
N ASP A 170 3.81 -5.84 9.08
CA ASP A 170 3.83 -7.26 8.76
C ASP A 170 5.21 -7.69 8.25
N PHE A 171 5.79 -8.75 8.82
CA PHE A 171 7.11 -9.26 8.39
C PHE A 171 7.04 -10.17 7.15
N SER A 172 5.85 -10.60 6.73
CA SER A 172 5.65 -11.52 5.60
C SER A 172 5.14 -10.81 4.35
N GLY A 173 4.20 -9.88 4.50
CA GLY A 173 3.61 -9.14 3.38
C GLY A 173 2.49 -8.22 3.81
N VAL A 174 2.17 -7.23 2.99
CA VAL A 174 1.07 -6.29 3.21
C VAL A 174 0.01 -6.45 2.12
N ASN A 175 -1.25 -6.40 2.53
CA ASN A 175 -2.44 -6.74 1.74
C ASN A 175 -2.48 -8.22 1.30
N GLY A 176 -1.51 -8.67 0.50
CA GLY A 176 -1.30 -10.08 0.17
C GLY A 176 -0.13 -10.67 0.96
N ASN A 177 -0.14 -12.01 1.11
CA ASN A 177 0.89 -12.75 1.84
C ASN A 177 1.12 -12.26 3.29
N THR A 178 0.05 -11.81 3.95
CA THR A 178 0.11 -11.31 5.34
C THR A 178 0.29 -12.44 6.34
N GLU A 179 0.92 -12.16 7.48
CA GLU A 179 1.06 -13.12 8.60
C GLU A 179 -0.10 -13.05 9.61
N ALA A 180 -1.15 -12.28 9.31
CA ALA A 180 -2.24 -12.00 10.25
C ALA A 180 -2.96 -13.27 10.75
N GLU A 181 -3.32 -14.18 9.84
CA GLU A 181 -3.97 -15.45 10.20
C GLU A 181 -3.04 -16.33 11.02
N GLN A 182 -1.79 -16.51 10.56
CA GLN A 182 -0.80 -17.32 11.27
C GLN A 182 -0.55 -16.80 12.69
N ARG A 183 -0.41 -15.47 12.86
CA ARG A 183 -0.24 -14.84 14.18
C ARG A 183 -1.46 -15.01 15.06
N TYR A 184 -2.66 -14.88 14.51
CA TYR A 184 -3.89 -15.12 15.25
C TYR A 184 -3.98 -16.57 15.75
N LEU A 185 -3.69 -17.54 14.89
CA LEU A 185 -3.71 -18.97 15.26
C LEU A 185 -2.67 -19.29 16.36
N LEU A 186 -1.45 -18.77 16.24
CA LEU A 186 -0.41 -18.94 17.28
C LEU A 186 -0.83 -18.30 18.62
N ALA A 187 -1.43 -17.11 18.58
CA ALA A 187 -1.94 -16.46 19.78
C ALA A 187 -3.09 -17.25 20.42
N LYS A 188 -3.99 -17.78 19.59
CA LYS A 188 -5.10 -18.63 20.03
C LYS A 188 -4.61 -19.92 20.69
N ASP A 189 -3.62 -20.59 20.10
CA ASP A 189 -3.00 -21.79 20.66
C ASP A 189 -2.26 -21.51 21.97
N ALA A 190 -1.78 -20.28 22.16
CA ALA A 190 -1.18 -19.79 23.39
C ALA A 190 -2.22 -19.23 24.40
N GLU A 191 -3.51 -19.43 24.16
CA GLU A 191 -4.63 -18.94 24.99
C GLU A 191 -4.65 -17.40 25.17
N LEU A 192 -4.03 -16.66 24.25
CA LEU A 192 -4.08 -15.20 24.18
C LEU A 192 -5.33 -14.76 23.42
N THR A 193 -6.51 -15.05 23.96
CA THR A 193 -7.78 -14.70 23.35
C THR A 193 -8.33 -13.38 23.89
N LEU A 194 -8.99 -12.60 23.03
CA LEU A 194 -9.87 -11.51 23.47
C LEU A 194 -10.90 -12.07 24.44
N SER A 195 -11.11 -11.39 25.58
CA SER A 195 -12.14 -11.80 26.53
C SER A 195 -13.50 -11.84 25.86
N GLU A 196 -14.34 -12.82 26.20
CA GLU A 196 -15.74 -12.95 25.71
C GLU A 196 -16.62 -11.71 25.99
N VAL A 197 -16.11 -10.76 26.77
CA VAL A 197 -16.75 -9.49 27.11
C VAL A 197 -16.93 -8.56 25.90
N PHE A 198 -16.13 -8.70 24.84
CA PHE A 198 -16.18 -7.82 23.68
C PHE A 198 -16.88 -8.46 22.47
N ASN A 199 -17.89 -7.78 21.95
CA ASN A 199 -18.53 -8.10 20.68
C ASN A 199 -18.04 -7.19 19.53
N ALA A 200 -18.41 -7.53 18.29
CA ALA A 200 -17.98 -6.79 17.11
C ALA A 200 -18.43 -5.31 17.10
N GLU A 201 -19.59 -4.99 17.68
CA GLU A 201 -20.09 -3.62 17.79
C GLU A 201 -19.21 -2.78 18.73
N GLN A 202 -18.86 -3.32 19.90
CA GLN A 202 -17.98 -2.65 20.86
C GLN A 202 -16.59 -2.42 20.28
N LEU A 203 -16.03 -3.40 19.57
CA LEU A 203 -14.75 -3.25 18.87
C LEU A 203 -14.84 -2.18 17.77
N ARG A 204 -15.90 -2.17 16.97
CA ARG A 204 -16.11 -1.14 15.95
C ARG A 204 -16.25 0.26 16.57
N SER A 205 -17.00 0.39 17.65
CA SER A 205 -17.17 1.66 18.38
C SER A 205 -15.86 2.17 18.97
N PHE A 206 -14.98 1.29 19.44
CA PHE A 206 -13.66 1.67 19.95
C PHE A 206 -12.81 2.38 18.88
N PHE A 207 -12.86 1.90 17.63
CA PHE A 207 -12.09 2.48 16.53
C PHE A 207 -12.78 3.66 15.84
N ALA A 208 -14.07 3.92 16.07
CA ALA A 208 -14.81 4.97 15.38
C ALA A 208 -14.57 6.36 16.03
N ASN A 209 -14.37 7.39 15.21
CA ASN A 209 -14.26 8.78 15.69
C ASN A 209 -15.63 9.41 15.99
N ALA A 210 -16.71 8.81 15.50
CA ALA A 210 -18.07 9.25 15.70
C ALA A 210 -18.96 8.07 16.08
N PRO A 211 -20.12 8.32 16.73
CA PRO A 211 -21.09 7.27 17.01
C PRO A 211 -21.45 6.49 15.75
N VAL A 212 -21.24 5.18 15.79
CA VAL A 212 -21.54 4.27 14.70
C VAL A 212 -23.05 4.27 14.45
N ARG A 213 -23.47 4.53 13.21
CA ARG A 213 -24.88 4.45 12.84
C ARG A 213 -25.38 3.01 13.03
N LYS A 214 -26.52 2.87 13.69
CA LYS A 214 -27.24 1.60 13.74
C LYS A 214 -27.68 1.23 12.33
N LEU A 215 -27.50 -0.03 11.97
CA LEU A 215 -28.00 -0.58 10.72
C LEU A 215 -29.54 -0.51 10.77
N THR A 216 -30.13 0.04 9.73
CA THR A 216 -31.58 0.04 9.50
C THR A 216 -31.96 -1.20 8.68
N ASP A 217 -33.27 -1.41 8.51
CA ASP A 217 -33.75 -2.43 7.58
C ASP A 217 -33.14 -2.23 6.20
N ALA A 218 -32.58 -3.31 5.63
CA ALA A 218 -31.88 -3.26 4.35
C ALA A 218 -32.88 -3.17 3.20
N GLU A 219 -32.81 -2.09 2.43
CA GLU A 219 -33.61 -1.94 1.21
C GLU A 219 -33.13 -2.87 0.08
N TYR A 220 -31.83 -3.18 0.06
CA TYR A 220 -31.16 -3.98 -0.96
C TYR A 220 -30.70 -5.31 -0.39
N ASP A 221 -30.61 -6.32 -1.26
CA ASP A 221 -30.24 -7.68 -0.89
C ASP A 221 -28.71 -7.86 -0.88
N VAL A 222 -27.99 -7.10 -1.71
CA VAL A 222 -26.52 -7.16 -1.83
C VAL A 222 -25.90 -5.77 -1.98
N GLY A 223 -24.81 -5.53 -1.25
CA GLY A 223 -23.89 -4.42 -1.48
C GLY A 223 -22.64 -4.88 -2.25
N ILE A 224 -22.26 -4.18 -3.31
CA ILE A 224 -21.04 -4.46 -4.08
C ILE A 224 -20.11 -3.24 -3.99
N VAL A 225 -18.87 -3.45 -3.58
CA VAL A 225 -17.87 -2.38 -3.43
C VAL A 225 -16.82 -2.55 -4.52
N LEU A 226 -16.68 -1.53 -5.37
CA LEU A 226 -15.64 -1.51 -6.40
C LEU A 226 -14.34 -0.90 -5.83
N GLN A 227 -13.21 -1.20 -6.44
CA GLN A 227 -11.88 -0.71 -6.04
C GLN A 227 -11.21 0.07 -7.17
N VAL A 228 -10.04 0.67 -6.91
CA VAL A 228 -9.21 1.28 -7.96
C VAL A 228 -8.61 0.17 -8.82
N GLU A 229 -8.80 0.27 -10.13
CA GLU A 229 -8.60 -0.83 -11.08
C GLU A 229 -7.14 -1.29 -11.17
N ASN A 230 -6.21 -0.34 -11.04
CA ASN A 230 -4.77 -0.60 -11.12
C ASN A 230 -4.07 -0.55 -9.75
N ASP A 231 -4.82 -0.76 -8.66
CA ASP A 231 -4.24 -0.94 -7.33
C ASP A 231 -3.61 -2.33 -7.19
N SER A 232 -2.56 -2.44 -6.35
CA SER A 232 -1.91 -3.71 -6.02
C SER A 232 -2.90 -4.82 -5.60
N ASN A 233 -3.96 -4.45 -4.88
CA ASN A 233 -5.01 -5.38 -4.44
C ASN A 233 -5.71 -6.05 -5.62
N ILE A 234 -6.07 -5.29 -6.65
CA ILE A 234 -6.74 -5.82 -7.84
C ILE A 234 -5.75 -6.55 -8.75
N LEU A 235 -4.53 -6.05 -8.90
CA LEU A 235 -3.57 -6.63 -9.84
C LEU A 235 -2.98 -7.96 -9.35
N ALA A 236 -2.71 -8.08 -8.04
CA ALA A 236 -1.98 -9.21 -7.48
C ALA A 236 -2.77 -10.06 -6.49
N PHE A 237 -3.70 -9.49 -5.73
CA PHE A 237 -4.28 -10.16 -4.54
C PHE A 237 -5.78 -10.44 -4.66
N SER A 238 -6.38 -10.23 -5.83
CA SER A 238 -7.81 -10.37 -6.07
C SER A 238 -8.26 -11.79 -6.44
N ASN A 239 -7.34 -12.75 -6.53
CA ASN A 239 -7.64 -14.09 -7.05
C ASN A 239 -8.34 -14.05 -8.41
N THR A 240 -7.80 -13.26 -9.34
CA THR A 240 -8.30 -13.05 -10.71
C THR A 240 -9.60 -12.25 -10.85
N PHE A 241 -10.17 -11.76 -9.75
CA PHE A 241 -11.29 -10.82 -9.81
C PHE A 241 -10.82 -9.41 -10.14
N ASP A 242 -11.65 -8.70 -10.88
CA ASP A 242 -11.62 -7.27 -11.12
C ASP A 242 -13.02 -6.69 -10.86
N ASN A 243 -13.20 -5.39 -11.07
CA ASN A 243 -14.50 -4.74 -10.85
C ASN A 243 -15.60 -5.34 -11.73
N GLN A 244 -15.31 -5.73 -12.98
CA GLN A 244 -16.32 -6.26 -13.91
C GLN A 244 -16.72 -7.69 -13.55
N SER A 245 -15.75 -8.57 -13.35
CA SER A 245 -15.99 -9.96 -12.96
C SER A 245 -16.68 -10.09 -11.60
N LEU A 246 -16.49 -9.13 -10.69
CA LEU A 246 -17.27 -9.06 -9.44
C LEU A 246 -18.75 -8.74 -9.69
N LEU A 247 -19.05 -7.83 -10.63
CA LEU A 247 -20.43 -7.53 -11.04
C LEU A 247 -21.06 -8.73 -11.75
N ASP A 248 -20.33 -9.32 -12.71
CA ASP A 248 -20.76 -10.50 -13.45
C ASP A 248 -21.02 -11.68 -12.52
N TYR A 249 -20.21 -11.85 -11.46
CA TYR A 249 -20.42 -12.87 -10.44
C TYR A 249 -21.75 -12.67 -9.71
N ALA A 250 -22.06 -11.44 -9.30
CA ALA A 250 -23.32 -11.13 -8.64
C ALA A 250 -24.54 -11.36 -9.55
N ASP A 251 -24.41 -11.04 -10.84
CA ASP A 251 -25.45 -11.28 -11.84
C ASP A 251 -25.64 -12.77 -12.15
N TYR A 252 -24.55 -13.50 -12.35
CA TYR A 252 -24.57 -14.94 -12.60
C TYR A 252 -25.26 -15.69 -11.47
N HIS A 253 -25.01 -15.31 -10.22
CA HIS A 253 -25.62 -15.93 -9.04
C HIS A 253 -27.00 -15.38 -8.67
N ASN A 254 -27.54 -14.40 -9.42
CA ASN A 254 -28.85 -13.78 -9.17
C ASN A 254 -29.05 -13.37 -7.71
N LEU A 255 -28.07 -12.66 -7.13
CA LEU A 255 -28.06 -12.39 -5.69
C LEU A 255 -29.15 -11.40 -5.20
N GLY A 256 -30.08 -10.97 -6.07
CA GLY A 256 -31.20 -10.09 -5.74
C GLY A 256 -30.95 -8.63 -6.14
N ARG A 257 -31.58 -7.69 -5.44
CA ARG A 257 -31.43 -6.26 -5.68
C ARG A 257 -30.08 -5.79 -5.16
N LYS A 258 -29.24 -5.31 -6.08
CA LYS A 258 -27.87 -4.88 -5.81
C LYS A 258 -27.83 -3.37 -5.56
N LEU A 259 -26.97 -2.94 -4.64
CA LEU A 259 -26.52 -1.56 -4.47
C LEU A 259 -25.00 -1.52 -4.67
N ILE A 260 -24.53 -0.74 -5.65
CA ILE A 260 -23.12 -0.75 -6.04
C ILE A 260 -22.45 0.57 -5.64
N ARG A 261 -21.35 0.49 -4.91
CA ARG A 261 -20.55 1.64 -4.47
C ARG A 261 -19.23 1.69 -5.23
N SER A 262 -19.06 2.70 -6.07
CA SER A 262 -17.80 2.97 -6.79
C SER A 262 -16.72 3.49 -5.83
N HIS A 263 -15.45 3.16 -6.10
CA HIS A 263 -14.34 3.73 -5.36
C HIS A 263 -14.14 5.20 -5.75
N PRO A 264 -14.00 6.14 -4.79
CA PRO A 264 -13.84 7.58 -5.12
C PRO A 264 -12.55 7.90 -5.89
N GLY A 265 -11.52 7.07 -5.73
CA GLY A 265 -10.26 7.15 -6.50
C GLY A 265 -10.23 6.37 -7.82
N SER A 266 -11.34 5.75 -8.23
CA SER A 266 -11.41 5.07 -9.53
C SER A 266 -11.34 6.08 -10.68
N ARG A 267 -10.79 5.66 -11.82
CA ARG A 267 -10.82 6.44 -13.07
C ARG A 267 -12.12 6.27 -13.85
N PHE A 268 -12.92 5.26 -13.51
CA PHE A 268 -14.12 4.88 -14.21
C PHE A 268 -15.35 5.13 -13.34
N SER A 269 -16.51 5.21 -13.99
CA SER A 269 -17.79 5.35 -13.32
C SER A 269 -18.81 4.41 -13.95
N LEU A 270 -19.73 3.93 -13.13
CA LEU A 270 -20.80 3.05 -13.58
C LEU A 270 -21.83 3.79 -14.45
N ASN A 271 -22.51 3.01 -15.29
CA ASN A 271 -23.61 3.52 -16.07
C ASN A 271 -24.87 3.61 -15.20
N LYS A 272 -25.33 4.84 -14.95
CA LYS A 272 -26.49 5.16 -14.11
C LYS A 272 -27.81 4.50 -14.55
N CYS A 273 -27.92 4.05 -15.80
CA CYS A 273 -29.14 3.42 -16.31
C CYS A 273 -29.21 1.92 -16.03
N MET A 274 -28.09 1.27 -15.72
CA MET A 274 -28.02 -0.18 -15.53
C MET A 274 -27.96 -0.59 -14.06
N ASP A 275 -27.43 0.30 -13.22
CA ASP A 275 -27.05 -0.02 -11.84
C ASP A 275 -27.73 0.92 -10.83
N SER A 276 -28.13 0.36 -9.69
CA SER A 276 -28.45 1.16 -8.51
C SER A 276 -27.15 1.55 -7.81
N ILE A 277 -26.79 2.84 -7.89
CA ILE A 277 -25.49 3.34 -7.42
C ILE A 277 -25.64 4.02 -6.07
N ASP A 278 -24.78 3.64 -5.13
CA ASP A 278 -24.63 4.34 -3.84
C ASP A 278 -23.81 5.63 -4.04
N HIS A 279 -24.42 6.76 -3.71
CA HIS A 279 -23.82 8.10 -3.78
C HIS A 279 -23.44 8.67 -2.40
N SER A 280 -23.66 7.91 -1.31
CA SER A 280 -23.49 8.39 0.06
C SER A 280 -22.05 8.48 0.54
#